data_AF-A0A945MLA2-F1
#
_entry.id   AF-A0A945MLA2-F1
#
_cell.length_a   1.000
_cell.length_b   1.000
_cell.length_c   1.000
_cell.angle_alpha   90.00
_cell.angle_beta   90.00
_cell.angle_gamma   90.00
#
_symmetry.space_group_name_H-M   'P 1'
#
loop_
_entity.id
_entity.type
_entity.pdbx_description
1 polymer ?
#
loop_
_entity_poly.entity_id
_entity_poly.type
_entity_poly.pdbx_seq_one_letter_code
_entity_poly.pdbx_strand_id
1 'polypeptide(L)'
;MTGTKKKYIGIVSTISFVILTSCGSPVKNEKLTELQDAKAQLERNIAMYDETWKRFFEGETSIVNSERFQEDVVVVTAQGDIVGIEATKNYYLNFLTGFSNQEFTILEVVGQG
;
A
#
# COMPACT_ATOMS: atom_id res chain seq x y z
N MET A 1 53.56 -7.35 -70.75
CA MET A 1 54.14 -8.25 -69.74
C MET A 1 53.70 -7.79 -68.37
N THR A 2 52.93 -8.66 -67.68
CA THR A 2 52.85 -8.87 -66.22
C THR A 2 52.82 -7.64 -65.28
N GLY A 3 51.82 -7.45 -64.40
CA GLY A 3 50.77 -8.35 -63.96
C GLY A 3 49.82 -7.66 -62.96
N THR A 4 48.55 -7.98 -63.16
CA THR A 4 47.37 -7.79 -62.30
C THR A 4 47.61 -8.18 -60.83
N LYS A 5 47.26 -7.29 -59.89
CA LYS A 5 46.71 -7.72 -58.59
C LYS A 5 45.18 -7.58 -58.67
N LYS A 6 44.51 -8.73 -58.60
CA LYS A 6 43.06 -8.91 -58.75
C LYS A 6 42.29 -8.09 -57.71
N LYS A 7 41.39 -7.23 -58.18
CA LYS A 7 40.24 -6.71 -57.42
C LYS A 7 39.07 -7.68 -57.58
N TYR A 8 38.80 -8.50 -56.57
CA TYR A 8 37.55 -9.22 -56.30
C TYR A 8 37.60 -9.49 -54.78
N ILE A 9 36.62 -9.17 -53.96
CA ILE A 9 35.22 -9.53 -54.04
C ILE A 9 34.42 -8.41 -53.36
N GLY A 10 33.50 -7.80 -54.09
CA GLY A 10 32.31 -7.25 -53.46
C GLY A 10 31.37 -8.39 -53.11
N ILE A 11 30.77 -8.34 -51.91
CA ILE A 11 29.39 -8.73 -51.59
C ILE A 11 29.19 -8.37 -50.11
N VAL A 12 28.37 -7.33 -49.90
CA VAL A 12 27.26 -7.27 -48.94
C VAL A 12 27.46 -8.00 -47.59
N SER A 13 27.55 -7.24 -46.49
CA SER A 13 26.62 -7.44 -45.38
C SER A 13 26.68 -6.26 -44.42
N THR A 14 25.63 -5.44 -44.49
CA THR A 14 25.23 -4.47 -43.49
C THR A 14 24.84 -5.19 -42.20
N ILE A 15 25.57 -5.01 -41.09
CA ILE A 15 25.09 -5.31 -39.73
C ILE A 15 25.65 -4.20 -38.81
N SER A 16 24.98 -3.04 -38.74
CA SER A 16 24.08 -2.63 -37.63
C SER A 16 24.65 -3.01 -36.26
N PHE A 17 25.38 -2.11 -35.61
CA PHE A 17 24.89 -1.19 -34.57
C PHE A 17 24.02 -1.87 -33.50
N VAL A 18 24.63 -1.97 -32.30
CA VAL A 18 24.04 -2.09 -30.97
C VAL A 18 23.38 -3.42 -30.64
N ILE A 19 24.17 -4.27 -29.98
CA ILE A 19 23.64 -5.24 -29.02
C ILE A 19 23.13 -4.40 -27.83
N LEU A 20 21.89 -3.89 -27.94
CA LEU A 20 21.15 -3.48 -26.76
C LEU A 20 20.86 -4.78 -26.05
N THR A 21 21.32 -4.85 -24.81
CA THR A 21 20.94 -5.84 -23.82
C THR A 21 19.41 -5.92 -23.73
N SER A 22 18.77 -6.71 -24.59
CA SER A 22 17.42 -7.22 -24.34
C SER A 22 17.56 -8.40 -23.38
N CYS A 23 17.95 -8.06 -22.14
CA CYS A 23 17.41 -8.81 -21.03
C CYS A 23 15.93 -8.46 -21.04
N GLY A 24 15.07 -9.46 -21.26
CA GLY A 24 13.65 -9.27 -21.51
C GLY A 24 13.04 -8.23 -20.57
N SER A 25 12.26 -7.31 -21.12
CA SER A 25 11.43 -6.42 -20.34
C SER A 25 10.71 -7.22 -19.25
N PRO A 26 10.59 -6.71 -18.00
CA PRO A 26 9.87 -7.45 -16.97
C PRO A 26 8.48 -7.74 -17.51
N VAL A 27 8.18 -9.03 -17.67
CA VAL A 27 6.83 -9.48 -18.01
C VAL A 27 5.96 -8.94 -16.88
N LYS A 28 5.09 -7.97 -17.19
CA LYS A 28 4.06 -7.51 -16.26
C LYS A 28 3.19 -8.72 -15.96
N ASN A 29 3.49 -9.38 -14.85
CA ASN A 29 2.66 -10.44 -14.31
C ASN A 29 1.53 -9.73 -13.55
N GLU A 30 0.34 -9.65 -14.15
CA GLU A 30 -0.82 -8.95 -13.59
C GLU A 30 -1.09 -9.37 -12.14
N LYS A 31 -1.00 -10.68 -11.85
CA LYS A 31 -1.14 -11.23 -10.50
C LYS A 31 -0.07 -10.72 -9.52
N LEU A 32 1.17 -10.53 -9.98
CA LEU A 32 2.24 -9.98 -9.14
C LEU A 32 1.95 -8.51 -8.82
N THR A 33 1.48 -7.73 -9.81
CA THR A 33 1.13 -6.32 -9.62
C THR A 33 -0.05 -6.17 -8.65
N GLU A 34 -1.11 -6.97 -8.80
CA GLU A 34 -2.26 -6.96 -7.87
C GLU A 34 -1.84 -7.26 -6.42
N LEU A 35 -0.97 -8.26 -6.22
CA LEU A 35 -0.44 -8.59 -4.88
C LEU A 35 0.39 -7.45 -4.28
N GLN A 36 1.16 -6.75 -5.10
CA GLN A 36 1.95 -5.59 -4.66
C GLN A 36 1.04 -4.41 -4.28
N ASP A 37 0.00 -4.15 -5.08
CA ASP A 37 -0.96 -3.08 -4.83
C ASP A 37 -1.81 -3.36 -3.57
N ALA A 38 -2.27 -4.61 -3.39
CA ALA A 38 -2.99 -5.05 -2.20
C ALA A 38 -2.13 -4.89 -0.95
N LYS A 39 -0.86 -5.32 -1.00
CA LYS A 39 0.09 -5.12 0.11
C LYS A 39 0.29 -3.64 0.42
N ALA A 40 0.50 -2.80 -0.59
CA ALA A 40 0.70 -1.38 -0.38
C ALA A 40 -0.56 -0.70 0.20
N GLN A 41 -1.75 -1.13 -0.20
CA GLN A 41 -3.00 -0.66 0.37
C GLN A 41 -3.16 -1.10 1.83
N LEU A 42 -2.82 -2.36 2.14
CA LEU A 42 -2.84 -2.89 3.50
C LEU A 42 -1.91 -2.08 4.42
N GLU A 43 -0.67 -1.82 4.00
CA GLU A 43 0.31 -1.03 4.77
C GLU A 43 -0.20 0.41 5.00
N ARG A 44 -0.81 1.04 4.00
CA ARG A 44 -1.45 2.35 4.15
C ARG A 44 -2.61 2.32 5.15
N ASN A 45 -3.46 1.30 5.08
CA ASN A 45 -4.59 1.15 5.99
C ASN A 45 -4.12 0.94 7.44
N ILE A 46 -3.10 0.11 7.65
CA ILE A 46 -2.49 -0.13 8.98
C ILE A 46 -1.96 1.19 9.55
N ALA A 47 -1.17 1.94 8.78
CA ALA A 47 -0.63 3.23 9.23
C ALA A 47 -1.74 4.24 9.55
N MET A 48 -2.79 4.29 8.72
CA MET A 48 -3.94 5.16 8.92
C MET A 48 -4.70 4.83 10.22
N TYR A 49 -4.95 3.55 10.52
CA TYR A 49 -5.63 3.15 11.76
C TYR A 49 -4.76 3.34 13.01
N ASP A 50 -3.46 3.05 12.94
CA ASP A 50 -2.51 3.33 14.02
C ASP A 50 -2.50 4.82 14.40
N GLU A 51 -2.40 5.70 13.39
CA GLU A 51 -2.47 7.16 13.57
C GLU A 51 -3.83 7.60 14.16
N THR A 52 -4.92 7.05 13.65
CA THR A 52 -6.29 7.39 14.07
C THR A 52 -6.46 7.20 15.58
N TRP A 53 -6.09 6.03 16.10
CA TRP A 53 -6.25 5.73 17.51
C TRP A 53 -5.27 6.49 18.39
N LYS A 54 -4.02 6.70 17.95
CA LYS A 54 -3.07 7.58 18.66
C LYS A 54 -3.65 8.98 18.85
N ARG A 55 -4.06 9.64 17.77
CA ARG A 55 -4.63 11.00 17.81
C ARG A 55 -5.93 11.06 18.60
N PHE A 56 -6.79 10.05 18.48
CA PHE A 56 -8.03 9.98 19.24
C PHE A 56 -7.77 10.00 20.75
N PHE A 57 -6.86 9.16 21.22
CA PHE A 57 -6.52 9.07 22.65
C PHE A 57 -5.61 10.22 23.14
N GLU A 58 -4.99 10.97 22.23
CA GLU A 58 -4.38 12.29 22.51
C GLU A 58 -5.41 13.43 22.63
N GLY A 59 -6.70 13.15 22.36
CA GLY A 59 -7.82 14.07 22.55
C GLY A 59 -8.47 14.57 21.27
N GLU A 60 -7.96 14.20 20.09
CA GLU A 60 -8.52 14.60 18.80
C GLU A 60 -9.72 13.72 18.40
N THR A 61 -10.80 13.79 19.18
CA THR A 61 -11.94 12.85 19.05
C THR A 61 -12.71 12.98 17.73
N SER A 62 -12.54 14.06 16.97
CA SER A 62 -13.13 14.25 15.63
C SER A 62 -12.43 13.46 14.52
N ILE A 63 -11.29 12.82 14.81
CA ILE A 63 -10.56 11.97 13.85
C ILE A 63 -11.36 10.72 13.46
N VAL A 64 -12.32 10.29 14.30
CA VAL A 64 -13.30 9.25 13.97
C VAL A 64 -14.43 9.89 13.18
N ASN A 65 -14.35 9.77 11.85
CA ASN A 65 -15.26 10.38 10.88
C ASN A 65 -15.32 9.57 9.57
N SER A 66 -16.10 10.04 8.59
CA SER A 66 -16.34 9.36 7.31
C SER A 66 -15.14 9.33 6.35
N GLU A 67 -14.08 10.09 6.62
CA GLU A 67 -12.83 10.02 5.84
C GLU A 67 -11.99 8.80 6.24
N ARG A 68 -12.17 8.30 7.47
CA ARG A 68 -11.39 7.22 8.07
C ARG A 68 -12.19 5.94 8.26
N PHE A 69 -13.51 6.04 8.36
CA PHE A 69 -14.42 4.92 8.59
C PHE A 69 -15.55 4.92 7.56
N GLN A 70 -16.02 3.71 7.21
CA GLN A 70 -17.29 3.57 6.50
C GLN A 70 -18.45 4.00 7.40
N GLU A 71 -19.50 4.55 6.80
CA GLU A 71 -20.67 5.07 7.54
C GLU A 71 -21.34 3.98 8.40
N ASP A 72 -21.32 2.74 7.93
CA ASP A 72 -21.88 1.54 8.55
C ASP A 72 -20.82 0.69 9.29
N VAL A 73 -19.69 1.30 9.70
CA VAL A 73 -18.67 0.60 10.49
C VAL A 73 -19.28 -0.18 11.65
N VAL A 74 -18.84 -1.43 11.81
CA VAL A 74 -19.26 -2.29 12.92
C VAL A 74 -18.05 -2.63 13.79
N VAL A 75 -18.10 -2.24 15.06
CA VAL A 75 -17.15 -2.69 16.08
C VAL A 75 -17.81 -3.81 16.88
N VAL A 76 -17.29 -5.03 16.71
CA VAL A 76 -17.79 -6.22 17.40
C VAL A 76 -17.22 -6.27 18.81
N THR A 77 -18.08 -6.27 19.82
CA THR A 77 -17.67 -6.39 21.23
C THR A 77 -18.34 -7.58 21.90
N ALA A 78 -17.86 -7.98 23.07
CA ALA A 78 -18.50 -9.02 23.88
C ALA A 78 -19.91 -8.61 24.38
N GLN A 79 -20.23 -7.32 24.36
CA GLN A 79 -21.53 -6.78 24.79
C GLN A 79 -22.50 -6.58 23.60
N GLY A 80 -22.06 -6.92 22.38
CA GLY A 80 -22.81 -6.72 21.15
C GLY A 80 -22.11 -5.77 20.19
N ASP A 81 -22.72 -5.59 19.03
CA ASP A 81 -22.18 -4.79 17.94
C ASP A 81 -22.44 -3.29 18.17
N ILE A 82 -21.43 -2.48 17.88
CA ILE A 82 -21.54 -1.03 17.82
C ILE A 82 -21.56 -0.65 16.34
N VAL A 83 -22.68 -0.09 15.88
CA VAL A 83 -22.89 0.21 14.46
C VAL A 83 -22.89 1.72 14.23
N GLY A 84 -22.09 2.16 13.28
CA GLY A 84 -21.99 3.53 12.84
C GLY A 84 -20.88 4.34 13.50
N ILE A 85 -20.45 5.38 12.79
CA ILE A 85 -19.32 6.23 13.17
C ILE A 85 -19.56 6.92 14.51
N GLU A 86 -20.75 7.48 14.74
CA GLU A 86 -21.07 8.18 15.98
C GLU A 86 -21.10 7.24 17.19
N ALA A 87 -21.71 6.06 17.04
CA ALA A 87 -21.74 5.06 18.10
C ALA A 87 -20.31 4.57 18.43
N THR A 88 -19.48 4.34 17.40
CA THR A 88 -18.07 3.97 17.55
C THR A 88 -17.29 5.05 18.32
N LYS A 89 -17.41 6.31 17.89
CA LYS A 89 -16.77 7.45 18.57
C LYS A 89 -17.18 7.52 20.04
N ASN A 90 -18.48 7.46 20.32
CA ASN A 90 -19.01 7.58 21.68
C ASN A 90 -18.56 6.42 22.57
N TYR A 91 -18.49 5.20 22.03
CA TYR A 91 -18.00 4.05 22.77
C TYR A 91 -16.56 4.26 23.24
N TYR A 92 -15.65 4.67 22.35
CA TYR A 92 -14.25 4.87 22.72
C TYR A 92 -14.01 6.14 23.53
N LEU A 93 -14.84 7.18 23.34
CA LEU A 93 -14.77 8.42 24.12
C LEU A 93 -14.94 8.15 25.63
N ASN A 94 -15.73 7.14 26.01
CA ASN A 94 -15.92 6.76 27.41
C ASN A 94 -14.60 6.37 28.09
N PHE A 95 -13.62 5.81 27.38
CA PHE A 95 -12.30 5.50 27.95
C PHE A 95 -11.45 6.75 28.15
N LEU A 96 -11.66 7.79 27.34
CA LEU A 96 -10.95 9.07 27.48
C LEU A 96 -11.53 9.92 28.61
N THR A 97 -12.86 9.89 28.81
CA THR A 97 -13.55 10.75 29.79
C THR A 97 -13.89 10.04 31.10
N GLY A 98 -13.94 8.71 31.11
CA GLY A 98 -14.33 7.92 32.28
C GLY A 98 -13.21 7.68 33.29
N PHE A 99 -11.97 7.98 32.93
CA PHE A 99 -10.79 7.81 33.77
C PHE A 99 -10.05 9.15 33.89
N SER A 100 -9.43 9.40 35.04
CA SER A 100 -8.70 10.64 35.31
C SER A 100 -7.22 10.58 34.91
N ASN A 101 -6.64 9.38 34.89
CA ASN A 101 -5.26 9.10 34.51
C ASN A 101 -5.23 7.95 33.51
N GLN A 102 -5.64 8.20 32.27
CA GLN A 102 -5.59 7.21 31.20
C GLN A 102 -4.22 7.17 30.53
N GLU A 103 -3.72 5.95 30.30
CA GLU A 103 -2.61 5.68 29.39
C GLU A 103 -3.12 4.72 28.31
N PHE A 104 -2.88 5.07 27.05
CA PHE A 104 -3.23 4.24 25.91
C PHE A 104 -1.96 3.82 25.17
N THR A 105 -1.83 2.53 24.89
CA THR A 105 -0.68 1.98 24.16
C THR A 105 -1.19 1.01 23.11
N ILE A 106 -0.82 1.27 21.86
CA ILE A 106 -1.02 0.33 20.76
C ILE A 106 0.15 -0.63 20.74
N LEU A 107 -0.10 -1.91 21.04
CA LEU A 107 0.94 -2.94 20.98
C LEU A 107 1.23 -3.35 19.54
N GLU A 108 0.18 -3.54 18.74
CA GLU A 108 0.27 -3.96 17.34
C GLU A 108 -1.00 -3.56 16.60
N VAL A 109 -0.86 -3.20 15.32
CA VAL A 109 -1.98 -3.08 14.38
C VAL A 109 -1.77 -4.10 13.28
N VAL A 110 -2.68 -5.07 13.20
CA VAL A 110 -2.67 -6.12 12.18
C VAL A 110 -3.83 -5.93 11.23
N GLY A 111 -3.63 -6.35 9.98
CA GLY A 111 -4.69 -6.40 8.99
C GLY A 111 -4.40 -7.49 7.96
N GLN A 112 -5.45 -7.90 7.26
CA GLN A 112 -5.39 -8.83 6.15
C GLN A 112 -6.20 -8.26 5.00
N GLY A 113 -5.63 -8.28 3.79
CA GLY A 113 -6.22 -7.73 2.57
C GLY A 113 -5.64 -8.41 1.34
#